data_AF-W9C3W7-F1
#
_entry.id   AF-W9C3W7-F1
#
_cell.length_a   1.000
_cell.length_b   1.000
_cell.length_c   1.000
_cell.angle_alpha   90.00
_cell.angle_beta   90.00
_cell.angle_gamma   90.00
#
_symmetry.space_group_name_H-M   'P 1'
#
loop_
_entity.id
_entity.type
_entity.pdbx_description
1 polymer ?
#
loop_
_entity_poly.entity_id
_entity_poly.type
_entity_poly.pdbx_seq_one_letter_code
_entity_poly.pdbx_strand_id
1 'polypeptide(L)'
;MLFAILLSIYLAVPSLPPTPPGYIAVIALFEAGTVTHFLAAAVSSNMPGNRKTNLPLFPEEDMKYLSKIMWSGHLNHMAWHVTNTSCSLVIYGSLSQPENVEVALSQIQLVVDVFEYLHTPPVQGRLRDIYNQIWIELDYLQDALDVLEVENGRFIPVYSLSALWQEYIQSYLYENMTFQSRSFIFTNLRPLYNTAYFEFLNQTISISGEAEIYLTSRDQSRVLNRILDLYIETEFYVTPHTVGFILDNENDSWQENNAIYEEVEKARRDDFQADYQEKIEKVTEARVKNDEHPQFVQKQEATLRIWDMLDRAKAHQVAQLQILNPSKVEEEDWVRDLRNVDKFGYVIYKMNSGQSDEVWKNFLNILNDGLDSGWDGMVGVEDIRQKATLYWVNADDAGIPEGDIIAAKKHFQTMVASQFIPANLSTTTFLTVDSAAIASFVSASEQDKNHTRGFVKVVSADFDPASNSITGYNGTFKIIDQLVWTELYPLGEHLKCATLDAHWALARNHTEELYVGATTAVQRSR
;
A
#
# COMPACT_ATOMS: atom_id res chain seq x y z
N MET A 1 0.94 2.61 1.79
CA MET A 1 0.23 2.23 3.01
C MET A 1 0.12 0.76 2.88
N LEU A 2 -0.32 0.19 1.75
CA LEU A 2 0.12 -1.18 1.41
C LEU A 2 1.12 -1.23 0.28
N PHE A 3 0.88 -0.46 -0.80
CA PHE A 3 1.69 -0.59 -1.99
C PHE A 3 3.15 -0.19 -1.78
N ALA A 4 3.38 0.97 -1.20
CA ALA A 4 4.74 1.43 -1.09
C ALA A 4 5.51 0.69 0.04
N ILE A 5 4.82 -0.02 0.96
CA ILE A 5 5.49 -0.93 1.91
C ILE A 5 5.90 -2.23 1.21
N LEU A 6 5.05 -2.75 0.30
CA LEU A 6 5.43 -3.84 -0.61
C LEU A 6 6.63 -3.44 -1.48
N LEU A 7 6.70 -2.20 -1.95
CA LEU A 7 7.82 -1.66 -2.73
C LEU A 7 9.13 -1.65 -1.92
N SER A 8 9.10 -1.24 -0.65
CA SER A 8 10.26 -1.27 0.24
C SER A 8 10.75 -2.69 0.56
N ILE A 9 9.83 -3.65 0.73
CA ILE A 9 10.15 -5.06 1.00
C ILE A 9 10.65 -5.76 -0.27
N TYR A 10 10.02 -5.50 -1.42
CA TYR A 10 10.37 -6.15 -2.69
C TYR A 10 11.71 -5.67 -3.25
N LEU A 11 12.16 -4.45 -2.92
CA LEU A 11 13.53 -4.01 -3.20
C LEU A 11 14.57 -4.68 -2.29
N ALA A 12 14.17 -5.24 -1.16
CA ALA A 12 15.07 -5.92 -0.21
C ALA A 12 15.25 -7.43 -0.48
N VAL A 13 14.34 -8.07 -1.22
CA VAL A 13 14.24 -9.55 -1.27
C VAL A 13 14.96 -10.25 -2.47
N PRO A 14 15.04 -9.73 -3.70
CA PRO A 14 15.58 -10.52 -4.83
C PRO A 14 17.10 -10.53 -4.99
N SER A 15 17.88 -9.79 -4.19
CA SER A 15 19.30 -9.54 -4.48
C SER A 15 20.29 -10.04 -3.42
N LEU A 16 20.00 -11.14 -2.73
CA LEU A 16 20.95 -11.71 -1.77
C LEU A 16 21.37 -13.15 -2.13
N PRO A 17 22.55 -13.36 -2.76
CA PRO A 17 23.42 -14.44 -2.33
C PRO A 17 23.93 -14.15 -0.90
N PRO A 18 24.38 -15.17 -0.13
CA PRO A 18 24.85 -14.94 1.22
C PRO A 18 26.19 -14.21 1.18
N THR A 19 26.19 -12.89 1.40
CA THR A 19 27.40 -12.11 1.59
C THR A 19 27.58 -11.67 3.05
N PRO A 20 28.85 -11.49 3.49
CA PRO A 20 29.24 -11.49 4.90
C PRO A 20 28.81 -10.21 5.65
N PRO A 21 28.95 -10.17 6.99
CA PRO A 21 28.41 -9.08 7.81
C PRO A 21 29.19 -7.79 7.55
N GLY A 22 28.52 -6.82 6.94
CA GLY A 22 29.03 -5.47 6.75
C GLY A 22 28.59 -4.86 5.43
N TYR A 23 27.75 -3.83 5.53
CA TYR A 23 27.34 -2.90 4.46
C TYR A 23 26.29 -3.41 3.46
N ILE A 24 25.02 -3.26 3.87
CA ILE A 24 24.01 -2.64 3.00
C ILE A 24 23.52 -1.40 3.76
N ALA A 25 24.03 -0.25 3.36
CA ALA A 25 23.53 1.03 3.80
C ALA A 25 22.22 1.30 3.04
N VAL A 26 21.10 0.76 3.52
CA VAL A 26 19.80 1.41 3.32
C VAL A 26 19.83 2.62 4.25
N ILE A 27 20.47 3.70 3.79
CA ILE A 27 20.33 5.03 4.38
C ILE A 27 18.91 5.44 4.00
N ALA A 28 17.94 4.99 4.80
CA ALA A 28 16.56 5.39 4.61
C ALA A 28 16.44 6.91 4.89
N LEU A 29 15.36 7.62 4.55
CA LEU A 29 15.16 9.08 4.73
C LEU A 29 13.72 9.29 5.22
N PHE A 30 13.48 9.79 6.45
CA PHE A 30 12.11 10.03 6.92
C PHE A 30 11.48 11.00 5.93
N GLU A 31 10.41 10.57 5.28
CA GLU A 31 9.89 11.34 4.15
C GLU A 31 9.47 12.72 4.65
N ALA A 32 10.02 13.76 4.03
CA ALA A 32 9.57 15.13 4.23
C ALA A 32 8.04 15.25 4.10
N GLY A 33 7.40 14.34 3.33
CA GLY A 33 5.95 14.18 3.25
C GLY A 33 5.25 13.91 4.58
N THR A 34 5.73 12.97 5.40
CA THR A 34 5.09 12.63 6.70
C THR A 34 5.13 13.79 7.67
N VAL A 35 6.27 14.48 7.79
CA VAL A 35 6.39 15.69 8.62
C VAL A 35 5.51 16.80 8.05
N THR A 36 5.45 16.96 6.72
CA THR A 36 4.58 17.96 6.08
C THR A 36 3.10 17.70 6.37
N HIS A 37 2.65 16.44 6.29
CA HIS A 37 1.27 16.06 6.63
C HIS A 37 0.97 16.24 8.12
N PHE A 38 1.90 15.86 8.99
CA PHE A 38 1.79 16.13 10.42
C PHE A 38 1.62 17.63 10.69
N LEU A 39 2.45 18.48 10.09
CA LEU A 39 2.36 19.93 10.28
C LEU A 39 1.02 20.48 9.78
N ALA A 40 0.52 19.99 8.64
CA ALA A 40 -0.81 20.35 8.15
C ALA A 40 -1.92 19.90 9.12
N ALA A 41 -1.80 18.71 9.72
CA ALA A 41 -2.73 18.21 10.73
C ALA A 41 -2.68 19.02 12.03
N ALA A 42 -1.48 19.36 12.50
CA ALA A 42 -1.23 20.13 13.71
C ALA A 42 -1.83 21.54 13.66
N VAL A 43 -1.90 22.16 12.48
CA VAL A 43 -2.54 23.47 12.27
C VAL A 43 -4.06 23.35 12.05
N SER A 44 -4.52 22.32 11.35
CA SER A 44 -5.92 22.24 10.86
C SER A 44 -6.88 21.48 11.77
N SER A 45 -6.40 20.83 12.83
CA SER A 45 -7.11 19.84 13.67
C SER A 45 -7.48 18.52 12.99
N ASN A 46 -7.22 18.37 11.69
CA ASN A 46 -7.59 17.20 10.91
C ASN A 46 -6.51 16.12 11.06
N MET A 47 -6.76 15.16 11.94
CA MET A 47 -5.94 13.96 12.08
C MET A 47 -6.35 12.91 11.04
N PRO A 48 -5.45 11.97 10.68
CA PRO A 48 -5.76 10.89 9.74
C PRO A 48 -7.00 10.07 10.15
N GLY A 49 -7.73 9.57 9.15
CA GLY A 49 -9.01 8.88 9.37
C GLY A 49 -10.16 9.83 9.78
N ASN A 50 -10.11 11.10 9.33
CA ASN A 50 -11.13 12.12 9.61
C ASN A 50 -11.38 12.37 11.12
N ARG A 51 -10.33 12.21 11.92
CA ARG A 51 -10.37 12.44 13.36
C ARG A 51 -10.09 13.90 13.66
N LYS A 52 -10.67 14.39 14.75
CA LYS A 52 -10.41 15.73 15.27
C LYS A 52 -9.61 15.62 16.55
N THR A 53 -8.47 16.28 16.59
CA THR A 53 -7.72 16.40 17.85
C THR A 53 -8.45 17.33 18.81
N ASN A 54 -8.39 16.98 20.10
CA ASN A 54 -8.81 17.84 21.19
C ASN A 54 -7.62 18.61 21.80
N LEU A 55 -6.40 18.33 21.33
CA LEU A 55 -5.22 19.09 21.72
C LEU A 55 -5.29 20.49 21.07
N PRO A 56 -4.75 21.50 21.75
CA PRO A 56 -4.62 22.81 21.14
C PRO A 56 -3.72 22.76 19.90
N LEU A 57 -4.09 23.54 18.89
CA LEU A 57 -3.47 23.51 17.57
C LEU A 57 -2.21 24.37 17.51
N PHE A 58 -1.30 23.98 16.62
CA PHE A 58 -0.12 24.75 16.30
C PHE A 58 -0.50 26.02 15.51
N PRO A 59 -0.07 27.23 15.92
CA PRO A 59 -0.41 28.46 15.23
C PRO A 59 0.19 28.53 13.81
N GLU A 60 -0.63 28.89 12.83
CA GLU A 60 -0.19 29.02 11.43
C GLU A 60 0.92 30.09 11.27
N GLU A 61 0.89 31.14 12.10
CA GLU A 61 1.90 32.19 12.08
C GLU A 61 3.31 31.73 12.46
N ASP A 62 3.42 30.60 13.16
CA ASP A 62 4.69 30.04 13.64
C ASP A 62 5.29 29.01 12.67
N MET A 63 4.53 28.57 11.65
CA MET A 63 5.02 27.72 10.55
C MET A 63 6.22 28.34 9.81
N LYS A 64 6.34 29.67 9.81
CA LYS A 64 7.48 30.39 9.21
C LYS A 64 8.81 30.12 9.92
N TYR A 65 8.81 29.68 11.18
CA TYR A 65 10.02 29.36 11.94
C TYR A 65 10.51 27.93 11.63
N LEU A 66 9.59 27.00 11.37
CA LEU A 66 9.90 25.64 10.93
C LEU A 66 10.67 25.60 9.61
N SER A 67 10.30 26.43 8.64
CA SER A 67 11.01 26.51 7.35
C SER A 67 12.46 27.04 7.48
N LYS A 68 12.81 27.73 8.57
CA LYS A 68 14.20 28.14 8.81
C LYS A 68 15.01 27.04 9.48
N ILE A 69 14.40 26.28 10.38
CA ILE A 69 15.07 25.24 11.18
C ILE A 69 15.25 23.95 10.38
N MET A 70 14.23 23.54 9.60
CA MET A 70 14.33 22.37 8.72
C MET A 70 15.42 22.53 7.65
N TRP A 71 15.70 23.77 7.21
CA TRP A 71 16.75 24.05 6.22
C TRP A 71 18.14 24.30 6.82
N SER A 72 18.26 24.49 8.14
CA SER A 72 19.56 24.73 8.83
C SER A 72 20.35 23.46 9.16
N GLY A 73 19.95 22.30 8.64
CA GLY A 73 20.82 21.12 8.53
C GLY A 73 20.73 20.06 9.63
N HIS A 74 20.00 20.27 10.73
CA HIS A 74 19.87 19.26 11.80
C HIS A 74 18.90 18.12 11.47
N LEU A 75 17.84 18.38 10.70
CA LEU A 75 16.84 17.37 10.31
C LEU A 75 17.14 16.67 8.97
N ASN A 76 18.20 17.06 8.27
CA ASN A 76 18.55 16.54 6.93
C ASN A 76 19.11 15.10 6.91
N HIS A 77 19.22 14.44 8.07
CA HIS A 77 19.97 13.18 8.21
C HIS A 77 19.16 11.98 8.76
N MET A 78 17.84 12.07 8.85
CA MET A 78 17.02 11.03 9.47
C MET A 78 16.14 10.30 8.47
N ALA A 79 15.82 9.04 8.76
CA ALA A 79 16.09 8.00 7.80
C ALA A 79 15.15 6.79 7.73
N TRP A 80 13.95 6.89 7.13
CA TRP A 80 12.98 5.79 7.03
C TRP A 80 12.28 5.60 5.66
N HIS A 81 12.24 4.37 5.14
CA HIS A 81 11.39 3.98 4.02
C HIS A 81 10.29 3.05 4.50
N VAL A 82 9.16 3.62 4.89
CA VAL A 82 7.86 2.96 4.96
C VAL A 82 6.79 4.03 4.66
N THR A 83 6.86 4.55 3.46
CA THR A 83 5.77 4.48 2.50
C THR A 83 4.29 4.41 2.97
N ASN A 84 3.71 5.61 3.00
CA ASN A 84 2.28 5.95 2.93
C ASN A 84 1.60 5.47 1.61
N THR A 85 0.26 5.26 1.55
CA THR A 85 -0.66 4.72 0.44
C THR A 85 -1.71 3.65 0.79
N SER A 86 -2.88 4.05 1.27
CA SER A 86 -4.03 3.16 1.35
C SER A 86 -4.34 2.56 -0.04
N CYS A 87 -5.14 1.51 -0.01
CA CYS A 87 -5.60 0.65 -1.10
C CYS A 87 -5.34 1.08 -2.57
N SER A 88 -4.21 0.65 -3.13
CA SER A 88 -4.07 0.44 -4.59
C SER A 88 -3.76 -1.01 -4.97
N LEU A 89 -4.20 -1.97 -4.16
CA LEU A 89 -4.39 -3.35 -4.63
C LEU A 89 -5.74 -3.46 -5.34
N VAL A 90 -5.99 -2.58 -6.33
CA VAL A 90 -7.06 -2.75 -7.32
C VAL A 90 -6.43 -3.19 -8.64
N ILE A 91 -5.47 -4.11 -8.59
CA ILE A 91 -4.96 -4.70 -9.83
C ILE A 91 -6.05 -5.59 -10.45
N TYR A 92 -7.06 -6.01 -9.68
CA TYR A 92 -8.23 -6.62 -10.27
C TYR A 92 -9.50 -6.29 -9.48
N GLY A 93 -10.54 -5.81 -10.18
CA GLY A 93 -11.94 -6.01 -9.77
C GLY A 93 -12.35 -7.49 -9.62
N SER A 94 -11.38 -8.40 -9.50
CA SER A 94 -11.50 -9.84 -9.35
C SER A 94 -10.97 -10.40 -8.02
N LEU A 95 -10.47 -9.56 -7.10
CA LEU A 95 -9.99 -10.00 -5.77
C LEU A 95 -11.06 -10.69 -4.91
N SER A 96 -12.33 -10.44 -5.22
CA SER A 96 -13.48 -11.07 -4.57
C SER A 96 -14.09 -12.19 -5.42
N GLN A 97 -13.55 -12.48 -6.60
CA GLN A 97 -14.12 -13.41 -7.56
C GLN A 97 -13.53 -14.82 -7.37
N PRO A 98 -14.38 -15.84 -7.18
CA PRO A 98 -13.93 -17.22 -6.96
C PRO A 98 -13.05 -17.77 -8.10
N GLU A 99 -13.28 -17.36 -9.35
CA GLU A 99 -12.45 -17.80 -10.49
C GLU A 99 -10.96 -17.43 -10.37
N ASN A 100 -10.61 -16.46 -9.54
CA ASN A 100 -9.24 -15.98 -9.34
C ASN A 100 -8.71 -16.23 -7.91
N VAL A 101 -9.30 -17.19 -7.20
CA VAL A 101 -9.05 -17.40 -5.76
C VAL A 101 -7.56 -17.48 -5.38
N GLU A 102 -6.71 -18.20 -6.12
CA GLU A 102 -5.27 -18.30 -5.78
C GLU A 102 -4.54 -16.95 -5.91
N VAL A 103 -4.84 -16.17 -6.94
CA VAL A 103 -4.24 -14.84 -7.14
C VAL A 103 -4.76 -13.89 -6.07
N ALA A 104 -6.06 -13.94 -5.79
CA ALA A 104 -6.69 -13.12 -4.76
C ALA A 104 -6.12 -13.39 -3.36
N LEU A 105 -6.03 -14.66 -2.95
CA LEU A 105 -5.43 -15.04 -1.67
C LEU A 105 -3.96 -14.67 -1.59
N SER A 106 -3.22 -14.78 -2.69
CA SER A 106 -1.81 -14.36 -2.74
C SER A 106 -1.67 -12.84 -2.60
N GLN A 107 -2.54 -12.06 -3.21
CA GLN A 107 -2.55 -10.60 -3.10
C GLN A 107 -2.98 -10.13 -1.70
N ILE A 108 -3.95 -10.80 -1.08
CA ILE A 108 -4.33 -10.56 0.31
C ILE A 108 -3.19 -10.96 1.26
N GLN A 109 -2.47 -12.05 1.00
CA GLN A 109 -1.30 -12.41 1.79
C GLN A 109 -0.21 -11.33 1.73
N LEU A 110 0.06 -10.74 0.56
CA LEU A 110 1.03 -9.65 0.43
C LEU A 110 0.73 -8.49 1.39
N VAL A 111 -0.56 -8.19 1.62
CA VAL A 111 -0.98 -7.19 2.60
C VAL A 111 -0.58 -7.59 4.02
N VAL A 112 -0.81 -8.85 4.39
CA VAL A 112 -0.45 -9.39 5.72
C VAL A 112 1.07 -9.44 5.90
N ASP A 113 1.81 -9.90 4.89
CA ASP A 113 3.27 -10.01 4.89
C ASP A 113 3.95 -8.65 5.11
N VAL A 114 3.35 -7.57 4.60
CA VAL A 114 3.78 -6.19 4.88
C VAL A 114 3.77 -5.91 6.37
N PHE A 115 2.65 -6.20 7.04
CA PHE A 115 2.52 -5.94 8.46
C PHE A 115 3.40 -6.89 9.28
N GLU A 116 3.55 -8.14 8.86
CA GLU A 116 4.52 -9.06 9.47
C GLU A 116 5.95 -8.51 9.39
N TYR A 117 6.37 -8.03 8.21
CA TYR A 117 7.67 -7.40 8.03
C TYR A 117 7.85 -6.17 8.91
N LEU A 118 6.83 -5.30 8.95
CA LEU A 118 6.83 -4.13 9.82
C LEU A 118 7.01 -4.52 11.27
N HIS A 119 6.50 -5.67 11.70
CA HIS A 119 6.63 -6.21 13.04
C HIS A 119 7.92 -6.98 13.30
N THR A 120 8.85 -7.07 12.35
CA THR A 120 10.16 -7.67 12.65
C THR A 120 10.94 -6.78 13.63
N PRO A 121 11.64 -7.37 14.62
CA PRO A 121 12.35 -6.57 15.63
C PRO A 121 13.29 -5.50 15.04
N PRO A 122 14.09 -5.78 13.99
CA PRO A 122 14.96 -4.76 13.39
C PRO A 122 14.20 -3.59 12.78
N VAL A 123 13.03 -3.83 12.19
CA VAL A 123 12.21 -2.77 11.58
C VAL A 123 11.52 -1.94 12.65
N GLN A 124 10.97 -2.59 13.68
CA GLN A 124 10.33 -1.94 14.82
C GLN A 124 11.30 -1.09 15.64
N GLY A 125 12.51 -1.58 15.91
CA GLY A 125 13.55 -0.82 16.59
C GLY A 125 13.86 0.48 15.84
N ARG A 126 14.07 0.41 14.51
CA ARG A 126 14.31 1.60 13.69
C ARG A 126 13.11 2.56 13.66
N LEU A 127 11.91 2.01 13.55
CA LEU A 127 10.66 2.75 13.58
C LEU A 127 10.55 3.60 14.85
N ARG A 128 10.83 2.97 15.99
CA ARG A 128 10.84 3.57 17.32
C ARG A 128 11.93 4.64 17.45
N ASP A 129 13.15 4.33 17.04
CA ASP A 129 14.29 5.26 17.13
C ASP A 129 13.97 6.57 16.39
N ILE A 130 13.37 6.46 15.20
CA ILE A 130 13.04 7.62 14.38
C ILE A 130 11.84 8.38 14.95
N TYR A 131 10.81 7.67 15.40
CA TYR A 131 9.68 8.28 16.09
C TYR A 131 10.17 9.11 17.30
N ASN A 132 11.01 8.51 18.15
CA ASN A 132 11.56 9.14 19.35
C ASN A 132 12.45 10.34 18.99
N GLN A 133 13.29 10.20 17.96
CA GLN A 133 14.13 11.31 17.51
C GLN A 133 13.28 12.49 17.03
N ILE A 134 12.25 12.28 16.22
CA ILE A 134 11.35 13.36 15.77
C ILE A 134 10.64 13.98 16.97
N TRP A 135 10.17 13.15 17.90
CA TRP A 135 9.53 13.62 19.13
C TRP A 135 10.47 14.56 19.91
N ILE A 136 11.75 14.19 20.08
CA ILE A 136 12.77 15.00 20.76
C ILE A 136 13.01 16.31 20.02
N GLU A 137 13.16 16.27 18.69
CA GLU A 137 13.38 17.48 17.88
C GLU A 137 12.19 18.44 17.94
N LEU A 138 10.95 17.92 17.99
CA LEU A 138 9.74 18.72 18.15
C LEU A 138 9.65 19.34 19.55
N ASP A 139 10.12 18.64 20.57
CA ASP A 139 10.20 19.14 21.95
C ASP A 139 11.21 20.29 22.06
N TYR A 140 12.43 20.12 21.54
CA TYR A 140 13.43 21.20 21.47
C TYR A 140 12.98 22.40 20.64
N LEU A 141 12.30 22.15 19.53
CA LEU A 141 11.70 23.23 18.74
C LEU A 141 10.68 24.00 19.55
N GLN A 142 9.83 23.31 20.30
CA GLN A 142 8.83 23.94 21.13
C GLN A 142 9.47 24.81 22.22
N ASP A 143 10.48 24.31 22.92
CA ASP A 143 11.24 25.11 23.91
C ASP A 143 11.79 26.39 23.29
N ALA A 144 12.34 26.31 22.07
CA ALA A 144 12.87 27.48 21.36
C ALA A 144 11.76 28.49 20.98
N LEU A 145 10.59 28.01 20.56
CA LEU A 145 9.43 28.87 20.27
C LEU A 145 8.92 29.55 21.55
N ASP A 146 8.82 28.82 22.66
CA ASP A 146 8.37 29.35 23.94
C ASP A 146 9.29 30.48 24.44
N VAL A 147 10.61 30.31 24.31
CA VAL A 147 11.60 31.35 24.61
C VAL A 147 11.39 32.58 23.73
N LEU A 148 11.21 32.39 22.42
CA LEU A 148 10.97 33.51 21.48
C LEU A 148 9.68 34.28 21.80
N GLU A 149 8.62 33.59 22.23
CA GLU A 149 7.37 34.23 22.64
C GLU A 149 7.57 35.10 23.88
N VAL A 150 8.28 34.58 24.88
CA VAL A 150 8.62 35.33 26.10
C VAL A 150 9.50 36.55 25.78
N GLU A 151 10.50 36.42 24.91
CA GLU A 151 11.35 37.53 24.48
C GLU A 151 10.58 38.62 23.74
N ASN A 152 9.56 38.24 22.96
CA ASN A 152 8.66 39.16 22.28
C ASN A 152 7.56 39.73 23.19
N GLY A 153 7.55 39.38 24.48
CA GLY A 153 6.57 39.86 25.47
C GLY A 153 5.17 39.25 25.29
N ARG A 154 5.06 38.14 24.56
CA ARG A 154 3.83 37.37 24.36
C ARG A 154 3.74 36.23 25.39
N PHE A 155 2.55 35.66 25.54
CA PHE A 155 2.35 34.51 26.42
C PHE A 155 2.78 33.23 25.72
N ILE A 156 3.33 32.29 26.48
CA ILE A 156 3.66 30.94 25.98
C ILE A 156 2.37 30.30 25.45
N PRO A 157 2.34 29.88 24.17
CA PRO A 157 1.18 29.23 23.58
C PRO A 157 0.82 27.95 24.34
N VAL A 158 -0.47 27.70 24.52
CA VAL A 158 -0.95 26.46 25.13
C VAL A 158 -1.08 25.44 24.01
N TYR A 159 0.00 24.87 23.46
CA TYR A 159 -0.03 23.69 22.58
C TYR A 159 1.13 22.74 22.93
N SER A 160 1.17 21.54 22.35
CA SER A 160 2.35 20.66 22.45
C SER A 160 2.61 19.96 21.12
N LEU A 161 3.73 20.27 20.46
CA LEU A 161 4.11 19.67 19.19
C LEU A 161 4.41 18.17 19.34
N SER A 162 5.09 17.80 20.43
CA SER A 162 5.41 16.41 20.77
C SER A 162 4.14 15.59 21.07
N ALA A 163 3.15 16.17 21.78
CA ALA A 163 1.86 15.51 22.00
C ALA A 163 1.01 15.40 20.71
N LEU A 164 0.98 16.46 19.88
CA LEU A 164 0.31 16.43 18.57
C LEU A 164 0.94 15.37 17.65
N TRP A 165 2.27 15.22 17.68
CA TRP A 165 2.99 14.19 16.93
C TRP A 165 2.60 12.79 17.38
N GLN A 166 2.55 12.57 18.70
CA GLN A 166 2.10 11.30 19.25
C GLN A 166 0.66 10.97 18.85
N GLU A 167 -0.27 11.93 18.95
CA GLU A 167 -1.66 11.73 18.54
C GLU A 167 -1.80 11.49 17.03
N TYR A 168 -1.00 12.22 16.23
CA TYR A 168 -0.94 12.04 14.78
C TYR A 168 -0.48 10.62 14.44
N ILE A 169 0.63 10.16 15.02
CA ILE A 169 1.16 8.82 14.77
C ILE A 169 0.21 7.73 15.28
N GLN A 170 -0.42 7.92 16.44
CA GLN A 170 -1.47 7.03 16.94
C GLN A 170 -2.63 6.90 15.95
N SER A 171 -3.19 8.03 15.53
CA SER A 171 -4.32 8.08 14.60
C SER A 171 -3.95 7.52 13.22
N TYR A 172 -2.75 7.86 12.74
CA TYR A 172 -2.24 7.49 11.43
C TYR A 172 -1.87 6.01 11.36
N LEU A 173 -0.79 5.59 12.05
CA LEU A 173 -0.21 4.25 11.93
C LEU A 173 -1.11 3.19 12.56
N TYR A 174 -1.62 3.44 13.76
CA TYR A 174 -2.22 2.37 14.56
C TYR A 174 -3.70 2.19 14.33
N GLU A 175 -4.41 3.26 14.01
CA GLU A 175 -5.85 3.20 13.92
C GLU A 175 -6.32 3.22 12.48
N ASN A 176 -5.91 4.22 11.70
CA ASN A 176 -6.35 4.34 10.31
C ASN A 176 -5.78 3.23 9.43
N MET A 177 -4.46 2.97 9.48
CA MET A 177 -3.88 1.92 8.61
C MET A 177 -4.46 0.55 8.91
N THR A 178 -4.60 0.23 10.18
CA THR A 178 -5.16 -1.03 10.66
C THR A 178 -6.61 -1.19 10.30
N PHE A 179 -7.43 -0.16 10.55
CA PHE A 179 -8.84 -0.19 10.19
C PHE A 179 -9.03 -0.41 8.70
N GLN A 180 -8.33 0.36 7.86
CA GLN A 180 -8.44 0.28 6.41
C GLN A 180 -7.96 -1.07 5.88
N SER A 181 -6.80 -1.54 6.34
CA SER A 181 -6.22 -2.82 5.88
C SER A 181 -7.08 -4.02 6.30
N ARG A 182 -7.57 -4.04 7.56
CA ARG A 182 -8.47 -5.09 8.03
C ARG A 182 -9.80 -5.08 7.27
N SER A 183 -10.38 -3.89 7.08
CA SER A 183 -11.62 -3.72 6.31
C SER A 183 -11.45 -4.24 4.88
N PHE A 184 -10.34 -3.90 4.23
CA PHE A 184 -9.99 -4.39 2.89
C PHE A 184 -9.86 -5.91 2.85
N ILE A 185 -9.04 -6.49 3.73
CA ILE A 185 -8.80 -7.95 3.78
C ILE A 185 -10.13 -8.68 4.00
N PHE A 186 -10.89 -8.33 5.04
CA PHE A 186 -12.11 -9.07 5.39
C PHE A 186 -13.22 -8.88 4.36
N THR A 187 -13.34 -7.71 3.75
CA THR A 187 -14.28 -7.47 2.66
C THR A 187 -14.00 -8.39 1.46
N ASN A 188 -12.72 -8.58 1.11
CA ASN A 188 -12.32 -9.43 -0.02
C ASN A 188 -12.25 -10.93 0.33
N LEU A 189 -11.91 -11.30 1.57
CA LEU A 189 -11.92 -12.71 2.00
C LEU A 189 -13.34 -13.28 2.14
N ARG A 190 -14.32 -12.47 2.52
CA ARG A 190 -15.69 -12.94 2.77
C ARG A 190 -16.35 -13.64 1.56
N PRO A 191 -16.38 -13.08 0.35
CA PRO A 191 -16.96 -13.77 -0.81
C PRO A 191 -16.20 -15.05 -1.17
N LEU A 192 -14.86 -15.05 -1.03
CA LEU A 192 -14.02 -16.24 -1.23
C LEU A 192 -14.33 -17.32 -0.19
N TYR A 193 -14.45 -16.93 1.08
CA TYR A 193 -14.83 -17.80 2.19
C TYR A 193 -16.20 -18.44 1.95
N ASN A 194 -17.22 -17.63 1.64
CA ASN A 194 -18.57 -18.14 1.43
C ASN A 194 -18.63 -19.16 0.29
N THR A 195 -17.91 -18.88 -0.80
CA THR A 195 -17.85 -19.79 -1.94
C THR A 195 -17.10 -21.08 -1.59
N ALA A 196 -15.88 -20.97 -1.05
CA ALA A 196 -15.07 -22.13 -0.67
C ALA A 196 -15.75 -22.99 0.40
N TYR A 197 -16.40 -22.36 1.39
CA TYR A 197 -17.16 -23.05 2.43
C TYR A 197 -18.37 -23.81 1.87
N PHE A 198 -19.13 -23.19 0.96
CA PHE A 198 -20.27 -23.84 0.31
C PHE A 198 -19.84 -25.01 -0.57
N GLU A 199 -18.78 -24.83 -1.36
CA GLU A 199 -18.21 -25.89 -2.19
C GLU A 199 -17.69 -27.06 -1.34
N PHE A 200 -17.01 -26.75 -0.23
CA PHE A 200 -16.53 -27.73 0.73
C PHE A 200 -17.67 -28.57 1.35
N LEU A 201 -18.78 -27.93 1.75
CA LEU A 201 -19.95 -28.63 2.31
C LEU A 201 -20.66 -29.51 1.29
N ASN A 202 -20.91 -29.01 0.07
CA ASN A 202 -21.60 -29.78 -0.97
C ASN A 202 -20.83 -31.03 -1.40
N GLN A 203 -19.50 -30.93 -1.45
CA GLN A 203 -18.65 -32.08 -1.73
C GLN A 203 -18.73 -33.10 -0.60
N THR A 204 -18.66 -32.66 0.66
CA THR A 204 -18.74 -33.53 1.85
C THR A 204 -20.05 -34.34 1.91
N ILE A 205 -21.18 -33.74 1.54
CA ILE A 205 -22.50 -34.40 1.53
C ILE A 205 -22.60 -35.47 0.42
N SER A 206 -21.80 -35.35 -0.64
CA SER A 206 -21.84 -36.25 -1.81
C SER A 206 -20.99 -37.53 -1.64
N ILE A 207 -20.24 -37.69 -0.54
CA ILE A 207 -19.21 -38.73 -0.32
C ILE A 207 -19.78 -40.06 0.22
N SER A 208 -20.97 -40.48 -0.22
CA SER A 208 -21.53 -41.78 0.17
C SER A 208 -21.13 -42.96 -0.76
N GLY A 209 -20.03 -42.85 -1.52
CA GLY A 209 -19.54 -43.91 -2.43
C GLY A 209 -18.02 -43.88 -2.61
N GLU A 210 -17.36 -45.05 -2.57
CA GLU A 210 -15.90 -45.14 -2.39
C GLU A 210 -15.06 -44.90 -3.67
N ALA A 211 -13.93 -44.22 -3.46
CA ALA A 211 -12.64 -44.31 -4.18
C ALA A 211 -12.22 -43.23 -5.21
N GLU A 212 -13.11 -42.51 -5.90
CA GLU A 212 -12.69 -41.47 -6.88
C GLU A 212 -12.56 -40.04 -6.28
N ILE A 213 -12.70 -39.91 -4.94
CA ILE A 213 -13.12 -38.69 -4.23
C ILE A 213 -11.98 -37.95 -3.48
N TYR A 214 -10.77 -38.50 -3.45
CA TYR A 214 -9.68 -38.01 -2.57
C TYR A 214 -8.86 -36.81 -3.10
N LEU A 215 -8.91 -36.50 -4.40
CA LEU A 215 -8.10 -35.42 -4.98
C LEU A 215 -8.85 -34.07 -5.01
N THR A 216 -10.12 -34.04 -5.39
CA THR A 216 -10.91 -32.81 -5.51
C THR A 216 -11.27 -32.18 -4.15
N SER A 217 -11.43 -33.01 -3.11
CA SER A 217 -11.62 -32.52 -1.73
C SER A 217 -10.36 -31.86 -1.15
N ARG A 218 -9.17 -32.18 -1.68
CA ARG A 218 -7.89 -31.64 -1.21
C ARG A 218 -7.70 -30.17 -1.62
N ASP A 219 -8.09 -29.80 -2.82
CA ASP A 219 -7.94 -28.43 -3.32
C ASP A 219 -8.87 -27.46 -2.59
N GLN A 220 -10.14 -27.83 -2.41
CA GLN A 220 -11.10 -27.01 -1.66
C GLN A 220 -10.74 -26.90 -0.18
N SER A 221 -10.28 -28.00 0.43
CA SER A 221 -9.76 -27.97 1.80
C SER A 221 -8.51 -27.08 1.92
N ARG A 222 -7.65 -27.05 0.90
CA ARG A 222 -6.47 -26.17 0.88
C ARG A 222 -6.89 -24.70 0.81
N VAL A 223 -7.81 -24.35 -0.09
CA VAL A 223 -8.33 -22.98 -0.24
C VAL A 223 -9.02 -22.52 1.04
N LEU A 224 -9.92 -23.32 1.61
CA LEU A 224 -10.62 -22.97 2.85
C LEU A 224 -9.63 -22.81 4.01
N ASN A 225 -8.69 -23.75 4.21
CA ASN A 225 -7.67 -23.59 5.25
C ASN A 225 -6.85 -22.32 5.05
N ARG A 226 -6.45 -22.00 3.81
CA ARG A 226 -5.68 -20.79 3.52
C ARG A 226 -6.44 -19.52 3.87
N ILE A 227 -7.75 -19.49 3.61
CA ILE A 227 -8.62 -18.38 4.02
C ILE A 227 -8.70 -18.27 5.55
N LEU A 228 -8.86 -19.40 6.25
CA LEU A 228 -8.89 -19.43 7.71
C LEU A 228 -7.54 -19.02 8.33
N ASP A 229 -6.42 -19.39 7.71
CA ASP A 229 -5.07 -18.95 8.10
C ASP A 229 -4.94 -17.43 7.94
N LEU A 230 -5.36 -16.88 6.80
CA LEU A 230 -5.34 -15.43 6.55
C LEU A 230 -6.19 -14.64 7.56
N TYR A 231 -7.33 -15.17 8.03
CA TYR A 231 -8.08 -14.53 9.10
C TYR A 231 -7.26 -14.43 10.40
N ILE A 232 -6.54 -15.49 10.79
CA ILE A 232 -5.65 -15.50 11.97
C ILE A 232 -4.52 -14.51 11.79
N GLU A 233 -3.80 -14.64 10.67
CA GLU A 233 -2.62 -13.83 10.40
C GLU A 233 -2.99 -12.35 10.32
N THR A 234 -4.18 -12.01 9.80
CA THR A 234 -4.69 -10.64 9.80
C THR A 234 -4.89 -10.11 11.21
N GLU A 235 -5.54 -10.87 12.10
CA GLU A 235 -5.73 -10.45 13.49
C GLU A 235 -4.39 -10.21 14.18
N PHE A 236 -3.46 -11.12 13.95
CA PHE A 236 -2.18 -11.13 14.63
C PHE A 236 -1.22 -10.05 14.13
N TYR A 237 -1.07 -9.92 12.81
CA TYR A 237 -0.09 -9.04 12.18
C TYR A 237 -0.64 -7.67 11.82
N VAL A 238 -1.90 -7.53 11.37
CA VAL A 238 -2.39 -6.23 10.87
C VAL A 238 -2.74 -5.26 12.01
N THR A 239 -2.76 -5.75 13.24
CA THR A 239 -2.95 -4.93 14.46
C THR A 239 -1.57 -4.51 14.99
N PRO A 240 -1.12 -3.26 14.78
CA PRO A 240 0.15 -2.74 15.24
C PRO A 240 0.11 -2.42 16.72
N HIS A 241 1.28 -2.46 17.35
CA HIS A 241 1.43 -2.23 18.78
C HIS A 241 2.44 -1.12 19.04
N THR A 242 2.10 -0.24 19.98
CA THR A 242 2.94 0.86 20.44
C THR A 242 3.95 0.43 21.51
N VAL A 243 4.11 -0.87 21.75
CA VAL A 243 4.99 -1.36 22.82
C VAL A 243 6.41 -0.87 22.56
N GLY A 244 6.90 -0.04 23.48
CA GLY A 244 8.21 0.61 23.42
C GLY A 244 8.28 1.93 22.65
N PHE A 245 7.18 2.45 22.09
CA PHE A 245 7.17 3.78 21.42
C PHE A 245 7.27 4.98 22.39
N ILE A 246 7.45 4.74 23.69
CA ILE A 246 7.91 5.71 24.67
C ILE A 246 8.74 4.90 25.68
N LEU A 247 10.07 4.97 25.59
CA LEU A 247 10.97 4.40 26.58
C LEU A 247 11.73 5.55 27.24
N ASP A 248 11.57 5.69 28.55
CA ASP A 248 12.28 6.66 29.41
C ASP A 248 13.80 6.37 29.52
N ASN A 249 14.31 5.35 28.83
CA ASN A 249 15.70 4.91 28.96
C ASN A 249 16.55 5.39 27.79
N GLU A 250 17.20 6.54 27.98
CA GLU A 250 18.22 7.09 27.07
C GLU A 250 19.47 6.18 26.87
N ASN A 251 19.57 5.03 27.55
CA ASN A 251 20.79 4.21 27.63
C ASN A 251 20.69 2.80 27.03
N ASP A 252 19.52 2.37 26.54
CA ASP A 252 19.36 1.00 26.05
C ASP A 252 19.79 0.91 24.58
N SER A 253 20.65 -0.04 24.26
CA SER A 253 21.11 -0.25 22.88
C SER A 253 19.95 -0.73 21.99
N TRP A 254 19.94 -0.40 20.69
CA TRP A 254 18.91 -0.88 19.76
C TRP A 254 18.80 -2.42 19.74
N GLN A 255 19.90 -3.14 20.02
CA GLN A 255 19.91 -4.60 20.15
C GLN A 255 19.09 -5.09 21.35
N GLU A 256 19.21 -4.41 22.49
CA GLU A 256 18.48 -4.74 23.72
C GLU A 256 16.98 -4.44 23.54
N ASN A 257 16.66 -3.30 22.95
CA ASN A 257 15.29 -2.93 22.59
C ASN A 257 14.64 -3.93 21.62
N ASN A 258 15.41 -4.44 20.65
CA ASN A 258 14.94 -5.47 19.73
C ASN A 258 14.71 -6.82 20.44
N ALA A 259 15.58 -7.20 21.38
CA ALA A 259 15.43 -8.44 22.13
C ALA A 259 14.18 -8.40 23.04
N ILE A 260 13.94 -7.28 23.73
CA ILE A 260 12.72 -7.07 24.54
C ILE A 260 11.48 -7.16 23.64
N TYR A 261 11.52 -6.51 22.48
CA TYR A 261 10.40 -6.54 21.55
C TYR A 261 10.14 -7.97 21.02
N GLU A 262 11.18 -8.73 20.69
CA GLU A 262 11.08 -10.12 20.26
C GLU A 262 10.44 -11.00 21.36
N GLU A 263 10.82 -10.82 22.61
CA GLU A 263 10.22 -11.53 23.75
C GLU A 263 8.74 -11.20 23.92
N VAL A 264 8.38 -9.91 23.86
CA VAL A 264 6.98 -9.47 23.97
C VAL A 264 6.13 -10.02 22.82
N GLU A 265 6.62 -9.92 21.58
CA GLU A 265 5.88 -10.42 20.42
C GLU A 265 5.73 -11.94 20.43
N LYS A 266 6.73 -12.67 20.96
CA LYS A 266 6.64 -14.11 21.14
C LYS A 266 5.58 -14.47 22.19
N ALA A 267 5.61 -13.84 23.36
CA ALA A 267 4.61 -14.08 24.40
C ALA A 267 3.19 -13.78 23.89
N ARG A 268 3.02 -12.67 23.15
CA ARG A 268 1.75 -12.30 22.52
C ARG A 268 1.27 -13.36 21.53
N ARG A 269 2.18 -13.93 20.73
CA ARG A 269 1.86 -15.01 19.78
C ARG A 269 1.38 -16.26 20.50
N ASP A 270 2.08 -16.65 21.56
CA ASP A 270 1.75 -17.84 22.34
C ASP A 270 0.37 -17.68 23.01
N ASP A 271 0.11 -16.50 23.62
CA ASP A 271 -1.18 -16.17 24.24
C ASP A 271 -2.33 -16.14 23.22
N PHE A 272 -2.11 -15.50 22.07
CA PHE A 272 -3.11 -15.45 20.99
C PHE A 272 -3.44 -16.85 20.47
N GLN A 273 -2.42 -17.68 20.24
CA GLN A 273 -2.61 -19.04 19.76
C GLN A 273 -3.35 -19.92 20.80
N ALA A 274 -3.05 -19.75 22.09
CA ALA A 274 -3.73 -20.45 23.17
C ALA A 274 -5.23 -20.06 23.27
N ASP A 275 -5.55 -18.76 23.24
CA ASP A 275 -6.94 -18.27 23.22
C ASP A 275 -7.72 -18.81 22.00
N TYR A 276 -7.07 -18.82 20.84
CA TYR A 276 -7.69 -19.32 19.62
C TYR A 276 -7.97 -20.84 19.70
N GLN A 277 -7.02 -21.60 20.22
CA GLN A 277 -7.16 -23.05 20.43
C GLN A 277 -8.28 -23.37 21.43
N GLU A 278 -8.38 -22.62 22.53
CA GLU A 278 -9.47 -22.76 23.52
C GLU A 278 -10.85 -22.55 22.88
N LYS A 279 -10.97 -21.59 21.97
CA LYS A 279 -12.23 -21.34 21.24
C LYS A 279 -12.60 -22.49 20.30
N ILE A 280 -11.61 -23.08 19.62
CA ILE A 280 -11.83 -24.29 18.80
C ILE A 280 -12.32 -25.43 19.69
N GLU A 281 -11.65 -25.69 20.82
CA GLU A 281 -12.02 -26.75 21.75
C GLU A 281 -13.45 -26.60 22.26
N LYS A 282 -13.86 -25.38 22.66
CA LYS A 282 -15.24 -25.10 23.07
C LYS A 282 -16.26 -25.39 21.98
N VAL A 283 -15.94 -25.06 20.72
CA VAL A 283 -16.82 -25.35 19.58
C VAL A 283 -16.91 -26.86 19.34
N THR A 284 -15.78 -27.56 19.37
CA THR A 284 -15.68 -29.02 19.24
C THR A 284 -16.48 -29.73 20.32
N GLU A 285 -16.32 -29.35 21.59
CA GLU A 285 -17.07 -29.91 22.73
C GLU A 285 -18.58 -29.68 22.58
N ALA A 286 -18.98 -28.47 22.18
CA ALA A 286 -20.39 -28.15 21.95
C ALA A 286 -21.00 -28.98 20.82
N ARG A 287 -20.25 -29.26 19.76
CA ARG A 287 -20.67 -30.18 18.69
C ARG A 287 -20.82 -31.60 19.21
N VAL A 288 -19.79 -32.15 19.87
CA VAL A 288 -19.80 -33.53 20.40
C VAL A 288 -20.95 -33.75 21.38
N LYS A 289 -21.26 -32.76 22.22
CA LYS A 289 -22.37 -32.85 23.19
C LYS A 289 -23.75 -32.88 22.54
N ASN A 290 -23.92 -32.24 21.39
CA ASN A 290 -25.19 -32.12 20.67
C ASN A 290 -25.40 -33.23 19.63
N ASP A 291 -24.42 -34.11 19.43
CA ASP A 291 -24.49 -35.19 18.44
C ASP A 291 -25.16 -36.44 19.04
N GLU A 292 -26.35 -36.81 18.52
CA GLU A 292 -27.15 -37.93 19.04
C GLU A 292 -26.59 -39.32 18.65
N HIS A 293 -25.57 -39.37 17.78
CA HIS A 293 -24.98 -40.62 17.25
C HIS A 293 -23.43 -40.69 17.37
N PRO A 294 -22.89 -40.94 18.58
CA PRO A 294 -21.44 -40.98 18.84
C PRO A 294 -20.67 -42.09 18.09
N GLN A 295 -21.36 -43.06 17.47
CA GLN A 295 -20.72 -44.17 16.74
C GLN A 295 -20.20 -43.80 15.34
N PHE A 296 -20.64 -42.68 14.75
CA PHE A 296 -20.12 -42.19 13.46
C PHE A 296 -18.79 -41.43 13.61
N VAL A 297 -18.51 -40.89 14.80
CA VAL A 297 -17.31 -40.08 15.10
C VAL A 297 -16.03 -40.95 15.20
N GLN A 298 -16.17 -42.25 15.48
CA GLN A 298 -15.02 -43.15 15.69
C GLN A 298 -14.46 -43.82 14.42
N LYS A 299 -15.09 -43.68 13.25
CA LYS A 299 -14.69 -44.44 12.05
C LYS A 299 -14.57 -43.58 10.81
N GLN A 300 -13.49 -42.80 10.76
CA GLN A 300 -12.59 -42.59 9.60
C GLN A 300 -11.80 -41.29 9.83
N GLU A 301 -10.46 -41.36 9.76
CA GLU A 301 -9.56 -40.19 9.88
C GLU A 301 -9.93 -39.06 8.90
N ALA A 302 -10.53 -39.40 7.75
CA ALA A 302 -11.00 -38.44 6.76
C ALA A 302 -12.16 -37.55 7.28
N THR A 303 -13.09 -38.12 8.05
CA THR A 303 -14.24 -37.37 8.60
C THR A 303 -13.81 -36.45 9.73
N LEU A 304 -12.78 -36.82 10.51
CA LEU A 304 -12.22 -35.96 11.56
C LEU A 304 -11.68 -34.65 10.99
N ARG A 305 -10.91 -34.70 9.90
CA ARG A 305 -10.37 -33.48 9.26
C ARG A 305 -11.45 -32.52 8.77
N ILE A 306 -12.59 -33.05 8.35
CA ILE A 306 -13.74 -32.25 7.92
C ILE A 306 -14.33 -31.52 9.13
N TRP A 307 -14.55 -32.23 10.24
CA TRP A 307 -15.06 -31.63 11.46
C TRP A 307 -14.10 -30.61 12.05
N ASP A 308 -12.80 -30.90 12.08
CA ASP A 308 -11.78 -29.96 12.57
C ASP A 308 -11.83 -28.64 11.81
N MET A 309 -12.00 -28.70 10.48
CA MET A 309 -12.08 -27.49 9.65
C MET A 309 -13.39 -26.72 9.86
N LEU A 310 -14.52 -27.41 10.05
CA LEU A 310 -15.80 -26.78 10.36
C LEU A 310 -15.80 -26.15 11.76
N ASP A 311 -15.24 -26.83 12.74
CA ASP A 311 -15.09 -26.34 14.11
C ASP A 311 -14.17 -25.12 14.14
N ARG A 312 -13.05 -25.17 13.40
CA ARG A 312 -12.16 -24.03 13.20
C ARG A 312 -12.88 -22.85 12.55
N ALA A 313 -13.59 -23.07 11.45
CA ALA A 313 -14.34 -22.03 10.75
C ALA A 313 -15.40 -21.36 11.65
N LYS A 314 -16.08 -22.15 12.49
CA LYS A 314 -17.07 -21.64 13.44
C LYS A 314 -16.40 -20.90 14.61
N ALA A 315 -15.27 -21.38 15.11
CA ALA A 315 -14.47 -20.67 16.11
C ALA A 315 -14.03 -19.29 15.60
N HIS A 316 -13.66 -19.17 14.32
CA HIS A 316 -13.30 -17.89 13.69
C HIS A 316 -14.45 -16.88 13.79
N GLN A 317 -15.65 -17.30 13.41
CA GLN A 317 -16.83 -16.44 13.43
C GLN A 317 -17.23 -16.01 14.86
N VAL A 318 -16.99 -16.86 15.86
CA VAL A 318 -17.21 -16.53 17.27
C VAL A 318 -16.14 -15.57 17.80
N ALA A 319 -14.88 -15.79 17.40
CA ALA A 319 -13.77 -14.95 17.82
C ALA A 319 -13.83 -13.54 17.20
N GLN A 320 -14.30 -13.42 15.96
CA GLN A 320 -14.29 -12.18 15.20
C GLN A 320 -15.58 -11.99 14.39
N LEU A 321 -16.46 -11.13 14.88
CA LEU A 321 -17.71 -10.78 14.19
C LEU A 321 -17.46 -10.05 12.85
N GLN A 322 -16.32 -9.39 12.68
CA GLN A 322 -15.96 -8.76 11.40
C GLN A 322 -15.78 -9.77 10.25
N ILE A 323 -15.57 -11.06 10.53
CA ILE A 323 -15.59 -12.10 9.49
C ILE A 323 -16.98 -12.24 8.87
N LEU A 324 -18.02 -12.13 9.71
CA LEU A 324 -19.41 -12.19 9.27
C LEU A 324 -19.87 -10.87 8.66
N ASN A 325 -19.46 -9.75 9.26
CA ASN A 325 -19.83 -8.40 8.87
C ASN A 325 -18.59 -7.49 8.83
N PRO A 326 -17.81 -7.54 7.73
CA PRO A 326 -16.64 -6.69 7.57
C PRO A 326 -17.01 -5.21 7.66
N SER A 327 -16.17 -4.44 8.33
CA SER A 327 -16.21 -2.99 8.24
C SER A 327 -15.97 -2.55 6.80
N LYS A 328 -16.64 -1.48 6.38
CA LYS A 328 -16.43 -0.93 5.05
C LYS A 328 -15.13 -0.15 5.03
N VAL A 329 -14.37 -0.31 3.94
CA VAL A 329 -13.23 0.55 3.62
C VAL A 329 -13.73 1.99 3.55
N GLU A 330 -12.97 2.91 4.14
CA GLU A 330 -13.28 4.34 4.15
C GLU A 330 -12.54 5.05 3.01
N GLU A 331 -13.03 6.23 2.65
CA GLU A 331 -12.36 7.11 1.68
C GLU A 331 -10.92 7.42 2.12
N GLU A 332 -10.01 7.44 1.16
CA GLU A 332 -8.60 7.74 1.41
C GLU A 332 -8.34 9.24 1.55
N ASP A 333 -7.35 9.59 2.37
CA ASP A 333 -7.02 10.99 2.67
C ASP A 333 -6.69 11.79 1.39
N TRP A 334 -5.91 11.22 0.47
CA TRP A 334 -5.57 11.89 -0.79
C TRP A 334 -6.78 12.12 -1.70
N VAL A 335 -7.75 11.20 -1.70
CA VAL A 335 -9.00 11.34 -2.47
C VAL A 335 -9.78 12.54 -1.91
N ARG A 336 -9.87 12.62 -0.58
CA ARG A 336 -10.54 13.72 0.11
C ARG A 336 -9.84 15.07 -0.15
N ASP A 337 -8.52 15.09 -0.13
CA ASP A 337 -7.73 16.31 -0.35
C ASP A 337 -7.92 16.88 -1.77
N LEU A 338 -8.09 16.01 -2.77
CA LEU A 338 -8.36 16.39 -4.16
C LEU A 338 -9.79 16.92 -4.40
N ARG A 339 -10.70 16.85 -3.43
CA ARG A 339 -12.06 17.40 -3.57
C ARG A 339 -12.08 18.91 -3.79
N ASN A 340 -11.09 19.62 -3.24
CA ASN A 340 -10.99 21.08 -3.37
C ASN A 340 -10.07 21.51 -4.52
N VAL A 341 -9.51 20.56 -5.26
CA VAL A 341 -8.68 20.83 -6.44
C VAL A 341 -9.58 20.86 -7.68
N ASP A 342 -9.34 21.78 -8.62
CA ASP A 342 -10.13 21.87 -9.85
C ASP A 342 -9.81 20.73 -10.83
N LYS A 343 -8.51 20.49 -11.06
CA LYS A 343 -7.97 19.46 -11.95
C LYS A 343 -6.65 18.97 -11.41
N PHE A 344 -6.30 17.73 -11.72
CA PHE A 344 -4.98 17.18 -11.43
C PHE A 344 -4.57 16.19 -12.51
N GLY A 345 -3.27 15.90 -12.62
CA GLY A 345 -2.77 14.83 -13.47
C GLY A 345 -1.48 15.18 -14.17
N TYR A 346 -1.37 14.82 -15.46
CA TYR A 346 -0.10 14.82 -16.20
C TYR A 346 -0.19 15.55 -17.54
N VAL A 347 0.95 16.07 -17.97
CA VAL A 347 1.18 16.34 -19.40
C VAL A 347 1.50 15.02 -20.10
N ILE A 348 0.91 14.80 -21.27
CA ILE A 348 1.16 13.60 -22.09
C ILE A 348 1.51 13.99 -23.53
N TYR A 349 2.60 13.41 -24.05
CA TYR A 349 3.05 13.66 -25.41
C TYR A 349 2.57 12.56 -26.36
N LYS A 350 1.84 12.96 -27.41
CA LYS A 350 1.60 12.13 -28.58
C LYS A 350 2.86 12.16 -29.43
N MET A 351 3.66 11.08 -29.39
CA MET A 351 4.95 10.96 -30.06
C MET A 351 4.89 10.08 -31.32
N ASN A 352 3.73 9.98 -31.96
CA ASN A 352 3.54 9.16 -33.16
C ASN A 352 3.18 10.04 -34.35
N SER A 353 3.94 9.90 -35.45
CA SER A 353 3.78 10.70 -36.67
C SER A 353 3.13 9.96 -37.86
N GLY A 354 2.66 8.71 -37.68
CA GLY A 354 2.29 7.83 -38.80
C GLY A 354 0.96 7.07 -38.71
N GLN A 355 0.20 7.17 -37.60
CA GLN A 355 -1.07 6.45 -37.45
C GLN A 355 -2.26 7.20 -38.05
N SER A 356 -3.25 6.47 -38.58
CA SER A 356 -4.49 7.08 -39.04
C SER A 356 -5.31 7.64 -37.87
N ASP A 357 -6.13 8.65 -38.13
CA ASP A 357 -7.05 9.22 -37.14
C ASP A 357 -7.99 8.17 -36.52
N GLU A 358 -8.35 7.14 -37.30
CA GLU A 358 -9.18 6.03 -36.84
C GLU A 358 -8.45 5.16 -35.81
N VAL A 359 -7.20 4.77 -36.07
CA VAL A 359 -6.38 4.00 -35.12
C VAL A 359 -6.13 4.83 -33.86
N TRP A 360 -5.83 6.12 -34.02
CA TRP A 360 -5.63 7.04 -32.89
C TRP A 360 -6.88 7.17 -32.02
N LYS A 361 -8.06 7.33 -32.65
CA LYS A 361 -9.33 7.40 -31.93
C LYS A 361 -9.65 6.09 -31.20
N ASN A 362 -9.41 4.94 -31.82
CA ASN A 362 -9.59 3.64 -31.18
C ASN A 362 -8.65 3.48 -29.97
N PHE A 363 -7.36 3.79 -30.15
CA PHE A 363 -6.39 3.81 -29.06
C PHE A 363 -6.83 4.70 -27.89
N LEU A 364 -7.26 5.93 -28.17
CA LEU A 364 -7.71 6.86 -27.13
C LEU A 364 -8.92 6.34 -26.36
N ASN A 365 -9.86 5.68 -27.04
CA ASN A 365 -11.01 5.07 -26.35
C ASN A 365 -10.53 3.98 -25.38
N ILE A 366 -9.68 3.05 -25.84
CA ILE A 366 -9.18 1.96 -24.98
C ILE A 366 -8.34 2.51 -23.82
N LEU A 367 -7.47 3.49 -24.08
CA LEU A 367 -6.67 4.14 -23.04
C LEU A 367 -7.57 4.81 -21.99
N ASN A 368 -8.61 5.53 -22.41
CA ASN A 368 -9.52 6.18 -21.48
C ASN A 368 -10.30 5.16 -20.66
N ASP A 369 -10.82 4.09 -21.28
CA ASP A 369 -11.51 3.00 -20.56
C ASP A 369 -10.57 2.33 -19.54
N GLY A 370 -9.30 2.15 -19.90
CA GLY A 370 -8.26 1.62 -19.02
C GLY A 370 -7.96 2.53 -17.83
N LEU A 371 -7.67 3.81 -18.08
CA LEU A 371 -7.49 4.82 -17.03
C LEU A 371 -8.70 4.89 -16.09
N ASP A 372 -9.90 4.77 -16.66
CA ASP A 372 -11.17 4.87 -15.96
C ASP A 372 -11.47 3.63 -15.09
N SER A 373 -11.10 2.44 -15.57
CA SER A 373 -11.21 1.20 -14.79
C SER A 373 -10.25 1.10 -13.61
N GLY A 374 -9.21 1.94 -13.56
CA GLY A 374 -8.32 2.03 -12.39
C GLY A 374 -9.06 2.45 -11.11
N TRP A 375 -10.15 3.20 -11.23
CA TRP A 375 -10.94 3.70 -10.11
C TRP A 375 -11.89 2.66 -9.48
N ASP A 376 -12.05 1.49 -10.10
CA ASP A 376 -13.04 0.50 -9.68
C ASP A 376 -12.79 0.03 -8.24
N GLY A 377 -13.83 0.06 -7.40
CA GLY A 377 -13.72 -0.38 -6.00
C GLY A 377 -13.07 0.63 -5.04
N MET A 378 -12.58 1.78 -5.52
CA MET A 378 -12.19 2.89 -4.66
C MET A 378 -13.41 3.60 -4.06
N VAL A 379 -13.26 4.13 -2.85
CA VAL A 379 -14.33 4.78 -2.10
C VAL A 379 -14.19 6.30 -2.17
N GLY A 380 -15.26 7.01 -2.53
CA GLY A 380 -15.31 8.49 -2.53
C GLY A 380 -14.69 9.17 -3.75
N VAL A 381 -14.42 8.41 -4.82
CA VAL A 381 -13.68 8.90 -6.00
C VAL A 381 -14.57 9.57 -7.06
N GLU A 382 -15.89 9.54 -6.90
CA GLU A 382 -16.87 9.95 -7.92
C GLU A 382 -16.66 11.40 -8.37
N ASP A 383 -16.38 12.30 -7.42
CA ASP A 383 -16.17 13.73 -7.69
C ASP A 383 -14.77 14.04 -8.22
N ILE A 384 -13.76 13.24 -7.85
CA ILE A 384 -12.36 13.48 -8.27
C ILE A 384 -12.02 12.80 -9.60
N ARG A 385 -12.69 11.71 -9.94
CA ARG A 385 -12.51 10.97 -11.19
C ARG A 385 -12.70 11.87 -12.42
N GLN A 386 -13.66 12.78 -12.38
CA GLN A 386 -13.92 13.74 -13.45
C GLN A 386 -12.88 14.86 -13.55
N LYS A 387 -12.02 15.00 -12.53
CA LYS A 387 -10.99 16.05 -12.44
C LYS A 387 -9.61 15.56 -12.88
N ALA A 388 -9.39 14.24 -12.87
CA ALA A 388 -8.20 13.61 -13.42
C ALA A 388 -8.06 13.95 -14.91
N THR A 389 -6.96 14.58 -15.28
CA THR A 389 -6.78 15.21 -16.60
C THR A 389 -5.42 14.85 -17.20
N LEU A 390 -5.45 14.49 -18.49
CA LEU A 390 -4.27 14.44 -19.34
C LEU A 390 -4.22 15.68 -20.24
N TYR A 391 -3.16 16.48 -20.08
CA TYR A 391 -2.90 17.62 -20.96
C TYR A 391 -2.06 17.17 -22.16
N TRP A 392 -2.73 17.00 -23.30
CA TRP A 392 -2.13 16.48 -24.53
C TRP A 392 -1.25 17.52 -25.23
N VAL A 393 -0.03 17.12 -25.56
CA VAL A 393 0.90 17.84 -26.43
C VAL A 393 1.20 16.99 -27.65
N ASN A 394 0.98 17.55 -28.83
CA ASN A 394 1.37 16.89 -30.08
C ASN A 394 2.86 17.13 -30.33
N ALA A 395 3.65 16.06 -30.42
CA ALA A 395 5.09 16.16 -30.63
C ALA A 395 5.44 16.87 -31.95
N ASP A 396 4.67 16.64 -33.01
CA ASP A 396 4.89 17.27 -34.32
C ASP A 396 4.71 18.79 -34.25
N ASP A 397 3.66 19.25 -33.57
CA ASP A 397 3.38 20.68 -33.38
C ASP A 397 4.44 21.37 -32.50
N ALA A 398 5.07 20.59 -31.60
CA ALA A 398 6.15 21.03 -30.74
C ALA A 398 7.56 20.89 -31.37
N GLY A 399 7.65 20.39 -32.61
CA GLY A 399 8.93 20.18 -33.30
C GLY A 399 9.80 19.07 -32.68
N ILE A 400 9.18 18.09 -32.02
CA ILE A 400 9.83 16.97 -31.35
C ILE A 400 9.81 15.75 -32.28
N PRO A 401 10.96 15.18 -32.67
CA PRO A 401 10.99 13.95 -33.47
C PRO A 401 10.32 12.76 -32.75
N GLU A 402 9.72 11.84 -33.52
CA GLU A 402 9.11 10.63 -32.99
C GLU A 402 10.09 9.83 -32.12
N GLY A 403 9.67 9.51 -30.89
CA GLY A 403 10.48 8.77 -29.92
C GLY A 403 11.61 9.56 -29.26
N ASP A 404 11.81 10.84 -29.57
CA ASP A 404 12.87 11.66 -28.95
C ASP A 404 12.44 12.16 -27.56
N ILE A 405 12.65 11.29 -26.56
CA ILE A 405 12.38 11.58 -25.15
C ILE A 405 13.22 12.74 -24.63
N ILE A 406 14.44 12.94 -25.16
CA ILE A 406 15.33 14.03 -24.72
C ILE A 406 14.76 15.38 -25.15
N ALA A 407 14.30 15.47 -26.40
CA ALA A 407 13.64 16.67 -26.92
C ALA A 407 12.34 16.98 -26.15
N ALA A 408 11.53 15.96 -25.87
CA ALA A 408 10.31 16.14 -25.07
C ALA A 408 10.59 16.56 -23.63
N LYS A 409 11.61 16.00 -22.99
CA LYS A 409 12.05 16.41 -21.66
C LYS A 409 12.44 17.89 -21.63
N LYS A 410 13.21 18.35 -22.62
CA LYS A 410 13.60 19.76 -22.75
C LYS A 410 12.39 20.67 -22.99
N HIS A 411 11.45 20.24 -23.84
CA HIS A 411 10.22 20.98 -24.09
C HIS A 411 9.37 21.09 -22.81
N PHE A 412 9.16 19.98 -22.10
CA PHE A 412 8.43 19.95 -20.83
C PHE A 412 9.07 20.86 -19.78
N GLN A 413 10.40 20.79 -19.58
CA GLN A 413 11.12 21.70 -18.67
C GLN A 413 10.92 23.18 -19.05
N THR A 414 10.86 23.48 -20.35
CA THR A 414 10.57 24.84 -20.83
C THR A 414 9.14 25.26 -20.49
N MET A 415 8.16 24.35 -20.61
CA MET A 415 6.77 24.60 -20.19
C MET A 415 6.65 24.84 -18.68
N VAL A 416 7.36 24.06 -17.86
CA VAL A 416 7.44 24.25 -16.40
C VAL A 416 8.00 25.64 -16.10
N ALA A 417 9.18 25.97 -16.64
CA ALA A 417 9.85 27.25 -16.38
C ALA A 417 9.04 28.46 -16.83
N SER A 418 8.25 28.30 -17.91
CA SER A 418 7.39 29.36 -18.46
C SER A 418 5.98 29.37 -17.87
N GLN A 419 5.67 28.50 -16.91
CA GLN A 419 4.35 28.37 -16.29
C GLN A 419 3.21 28.10 -17.29
N PHE A 420 3.51 27.40 -18.39
CA PHE A 420 2.51 27.00 -19.38
C PHE A 420 1.75 25.72 -18.98
N ILE A 421 2.26 24.97 -18.00
CA ILE A 421 1.57 23.81 -17.48
C ILE A 421 0.38 24.29 -16.63
N PRO A 422 -0.85 23.77 -16.87
CA PRO A 422 -1.99 24.08 -16.02
C PRO A 422 -1.71 23.82 -14.55
N ALA A 423 -2.30 24.63 -13.67
CA ALA A 423 -2.15 24.45 -12.23
C ALA A 423 -2.53 23.02 -11.78
N ASN A 424 -1.81 22.51 -10.77
CA ASN A 424 -2.02 21.20 -10.15
C ASN A 424 -1.74 19.97 -11.02
N LEU A 425 -1.19 20.15 -12.23
CA LEU A 425 -0.57 19.06 -12.99
C LEU A 425 0.88 18.87 -12.54
N SER A 426 1.40 17.65 -12.72
CA SER A 426 2.79 17.34 -12.42
C SER A 426 3.76 18.26 -13.18
N THR A 427 4.76 18.75 -12.47
CA THR A 427 5.88 19.53 -13.01
C THR A 427 7.19 18.75 -13.00
N THR A 428 7.19 17.52 -12.51
CA THR A 428 8.36 16.64 -12.35
C THR A 428 8.26 15.39 -13.20
N THR A 429 7.04 14.99 -13.58
CA THR A 429 6.76 13.76 -14.32
C THR A 429 5.84 14.07 -15.50
N PHE A 430 6.10 13.44 -16.64
CA PHE A 430 5.18 13.47 -17.78
C PHE A 430 5.07 12.10 -18.44
N LEU A 431 4.04 11.94 -19.26
CA LEU A 431 3.75 10.70 -19.95
C LEU A 431 4.06 10.82 -21.45
N THR A 432 4.38 9.71 -22.10
CA THR A 432 4.53 9.65 -23.55
C THR A 432 3.84 8.45 -24.15
N VAL A 433 3.32 8.64 -25.36
CA VAL A 433 2.66 7.63 -26.19
C VAL A 433 3.37 7.60 -27.53
N ASP A 434 4.18 6.57 -27.75
CA ASP A 434 4.85 6.32 -29.02
C ASP A 434 4.18 5.17 -29.79
N SER A 435 4.76 4.80 -30.94
CA SER A 435 4.29 3.67 -31.74
C SER A 435 4.21 2.34 -30.97
N ALA A 436 5.11 2.09 -30.00
CA ALA A 436 5.09 0.87 -29.20
C ALA A 436 3.94 0.89 -28.17
N ALA A 437 3.69 2.03 -27.53
CA ALA A 437 2.54 2.22 -26.66
C ALA A 437 1.24 1.94 -27.42
N ILE A 438 1.03 2.56 -28.58
CA ILE A 438 -0.19 2.33 -29.39
C ILE A 438 -0.34 0.86 -29.79
N ALA A 439 0.74 0.22 -30.24
CA ALA A 439 0.72 -1.19 -30.59
C ALA A 439 0.29 -2.08 -29.41
N SER A 440 0.66 -1.75 -28.17
CA SER A 440 0.27 -2.52 -26.98
C SER A 440 -1.25 -2.53 -26.72
N PHE A 441 -1.98 -1.48 -27.12
CA PHE A 441 -3.44 -1.43 -26.99
C PHE A 441 -4.17 -2.06 -28.16
N VAL A 442 -3.60 -1.94 -29.37
CA VAL A 442 -4.28 -2.36 -30.61
C VAL A 442 -4.02 -3.83 -30.96
N SER A 443 -2.87 -4.38 -30.54
CA SER A 443 -2.43 -5.73 -30.93
C SER A 443 -2.88 -6.84 -29.97
N ALA A 444 -3.59 -6.52 -28.89
CA ALA A 444 -4.06 -7.51 -27.94
C ALA A 444 -5.12 -8.42 -28.60
N SER A 445 -4.80 -9.70 -28.80
CA SER A 445 -5.74 -10.69 -29.32
C SER A 445 -6.92 -10.86 -28.34
N GLU A 446 -8.10 -11.29 -28.80
CA GLU A 446 -9.25 -11.50 -27.89
C GLU A 446 -8.96 -12.51 -26.76
N GLN A 447 -7.98 -13.40 -26.94
CA GLN A 447 -7.51 -14.32 -25.89
C GLN A 447 -6.51 -13.68 -24.92
N ASP A 448 -5.76 -12.66 -25.37
CA ASP A 448 -4.75 -11.95 -24.58
C ASP A 448 -5.27 -10.72 -23.84
N LYS A 449 -6.50 -10.26 -24.12
CA LYS A 449 -7.14 -9.12 -23.42
C LYS A 449 -7.19 -9.27 -21.90
N ASN A 450 -7.11 -10.49 -21.38
CA ASN A 450 -7.04 -10.76 -19.93
C ASN A 450 -5.61 -10.71 -19.35
N HIS A 451 -4.56 -10.70 -20.18
CA HIS A 451 -3.17 -10.85 -19.74
C HIS A 451 -2.23 -9.72 -20.21
N THR A 452 -2.42 -9.13 -21.39
CA THR A 452 -1.63 -7.98 -21.88
C THR A 452 -2.51 -6.76 -22.04
N ARG A 453 -2.50 -5.90 -21.01
CA ARG A 453 -3.08 -4.55 -21.09
C ARG A 453 -2.07 -3.59 -21.71
N GLY A 454 -2.57 -2.54 -22.35
CA GLY A 454 -1.71 -1.53 -22.96
C GLY A 454 -0.93 -0.73 -21.91
N PHE A 455 0.17 -0.12 -22.35
CA PHE A 455 1.04 0.67 -21.48
C PHE A 455 1.26 2.09 -22.00
N VAL A 456 1.54 2.99 -21.08
CA VAL A 456 2.11 4.31 -21.35
C VAL A 456 3.52 4.40 -20.77
N LYS A 457 4.35 5.30 -21.32
CA LYS A 457 5.70 5.53 -20.79
C LYS A 457 5.68 6.70 -19.81
N VAL A 458 6.27 6.50 -18.64
CA VAL A 458 6.49 7.53 -17.63
C VAL A 458 7.91 8.08 -17.78
N VAL A 459 8.07 9.40 -17.71
CA VAL A 459 9.36 10.08 -17.86
C VAL A 459 9.60 11.04 -16.70
N SER A 460 10.74 10.88 -16.04
CA SER A 460 11.26 11.83 -15.05
C SER A 460 11.88 13.05 -15.76
N ALA A 461 11.28 14.22 -15.54
CA ALA A 461 11.71 15.48 -16.12
C ALA A 461 12.99 16.04 -15.50
N ASP A 462 13.40 15.54 -14.35
CA ASP A 462 14.58 15.98 -13.59
C ASP A 462 15.69 14.92 -13.54
N PHE A 463 15.46 13.70 -14.04
CA PHE A 463 16.47 12.64 -14.06
C PHE A 463 17.82 13.09 -14.66
N ASP A 464 18.87 12.98 -13.86
CA ASP A 464 20.25 13.17 -14.30
C ASP A 464 20.97 11.80 -14.29
N PRO A 465 21.43 11.31 -15.46
CA PRO A 465 22.21 10.09 -15.53
C PRO A 465 23.46 10.09 -14.65
N ALA A 466 24.05 11.27 -14.38
CA ALA A 466 25.27 11.40 -13.58
C ALA A 466 25.04 11.21 -12.08
N SER A 467 23.84 11.51 -11.57
CA SER A 467 23.46 11.34 -10.17
C SER A 467 22.76 10.01 -9.89
N ASN A 468 22.51 9.21 -10.93
CA ASN A 468 21.74 7.97 -10.79
C ASN A 468 22.58 6.85 -10.16
N SER A 469 22.13 6.36 -9.01
CA SER A 469 22.73 5.22 -8.31
C SER A 469 22.22 3.86 -8.81
N ILE A 470 21.14 3.83 -9.62
CA ILE A 470 20.48 2.61 -10.04
C ILE A 470 20.90 2.20 -11.46
N THR A 471 21.72 1.16 -11.56
CA THR A 471 22.19 0.59 -12.83
C THR A 471 21.02 0.15 -13.72
N GLY A 472 20.94 0.73 -14.92
CA GLY A 472 19.96 0.37 -15.96
C GLY A 472 18.75 1.31 -16.03
N TYR A 473 18.50 2.10 -14.99
CA TYR A 473 17.45 3.12 -15.05
C TYR A 473 17.92 4.33 -15.86
N ASN A 474 17.08 4.79 -16.79
CA ASN A 474 17.39 5.91 -17.69
C ASN A 474 16.41 7.09 -17.52
N GLY A 475 15.69 7.13 -16.39
CA GLY A 475 14.65 8.13 -16.15
C GLY A 475 13.29 7.79 -16.76
N THR A 476 13.13 6.58 -17.32
CA THR A 476 11.88 6.16 -17.96
C THR A 476 11.49 4.74 -17.58
N PHE A 477 10.18 4.46 -17.54
CA PHE A 477 9.63 3.11 -17.41
C PHE A 477 8.23 3.02 -18.03
N LYS A 478 7.72 1.81 -18.23
CA LYS A 478 6.36 1.58 -18.73
C LYS A 478 5.41 1.30 -17.57
N ILE A 479 4.20 1.82 -17.62
CA ILE A 479 3.13 1.55 -16.65
C ILE A 479 1.84 1.18 -17.39
N ILE A 480 1.07 0.24 -16.84
CA ILE A 480 -0.29 -0.02 -17.34
C ILE A 480 -1.19 1.18 -17.07
N ASP A 481 -2.08 1.46 -18.00
CA ASP A 481 -3.07 2.54 -17.94
C ASP A 481 -3.81 2.65 -16.60
N GLN A 482 -4.30 1.56 -16.04
CA GLN A 482 -5.08 1.54 -14.80
C GLN A 482 -4.38 2.15 -13.59
N LEU A 483 -3.06 2.05 -13.54
CA LEU A 483 -2.26 2.44 -12.37
C LEU A 483 -1.79 3.90 -12.45
N VAL A 484 -2.08 4.61 -13.54
CA VAL A 484 -1.69 6.02 -13.70
C VAL A 484 -2.35 6.89 -12.62
N TRP A 485 -3.65 6.68 -12.35
CA TRP A 485 -4.37 7.50 -11.38
C TRP A 485 -4.38 6.95 -9.97
N THR A 486 -4.28 5.64 -9.82
CA THR A 486 -4.43 4.98 -8.52
C THR A 486 -3.11 4.58 -7.89
N GLU A 487 -2.00 4.57 -8.64
CA GLU A 487 -0.67 4.37 -8.07
C GLU A 487 0.25 5.53 -8.39
N LEU A 488 0.54 5.79 -9.67
CA LEU A 488 1.56 6.78 -10.07
C LEU A 488 1.27 8.18 -9.50
N TYR A 489 0.02 8.64 -9.60
CA TYR A 489 -0.37 9.95 -9.09
C TYR A 489 -0.32 10.04 -7.56
N PRO A 490 -1.04 9.21 -6.80
CA PRO A 490 -1.01 9.29 -5.34
C PRO A 490 0.41 9.05 -4.78
N LEU A 491 1.17 8.08 -5.32
CA LEU A 491 2.50 7.74 -4.83
C LEU A 491 3.58 8.74 -5.22
N GLY A 492 3.61 9.12 -6.50
CA GLY A 492 4.69 9.92 -7.07
C GLY A 492 4.45 11.43 -6.93
N GLU A 493 3.22 11.89 -7.11
CA GLU A 493 2.91 13.32 -7.21
C GLU A 493 2.30 13.89 -5.95
N HIS A 494 1.29 13.22 -5.38
CA HIS A 494 0.54 13.73 -4.25
C HIS A 494 1.26 13.48 -2.92
N LEU A 495 1.51 12.21 -2.58
CA LEU A 495 2.16 11.82 -1.33
C LEU A 495 3.70 11.90 -1.42
N LYS A 496 4.25 11.81 -2.64
CA LYS A 496 5.70 11.81 -2.91
C LYS A 496 6.48 10.76 -2.11
N CYS A 497 5.86 9.60 -1.91
CA CYS A 497 6.40 8.50 -1.12
C CYS A 497 6.96 7.35 -1.95
N ALA A 498 6.84 7.40 -3.28
CA ALA A 498 7.59 6.50 -4.15
C ALA A 498 8.23 7.28 -5.29
N THR A 499 9.52 7.04 -5.47
CA THR A 499 10.30 7.60 -6.55
C THR A 499 10.10 6.81 -7.84
N LEU A 500 10.32 7.44 -8.99
CA LEU A 500 10.08 6.82 -10.30
C LEU A 500 11.06 5.66 -10.59
N ASP A 501 12.26 5.71 -10.04
CA ASP A 501 13.25 4.64 -10.09
C ASP A 501 12.84 3.41 -9.27
N ALA A 502 12.09 3.60 -8.18
CA ALA A 502 11.50 2.50 -7.42
C ALA A 502 10.40 1.78 -8.21
N HIS A 503 9.53 2.52 -8.90
CA HIS A 503 8.56 1.92 -9.83
C HIS A 503 9.26 1.15 -10.96
N TRP A 504 10.31 1.73 -11.56
CA TRP A 504 11.12 1.04 -12.56
C TRP A 504 11.76 -0.24 -12.02
N ALA A 505 12.25 -0.22 -10.78
CA ALA A 505 12.88 -1.38 -10.16
C ALA A 505 11.91 -2.56 -9.94
N LEU A 506 10.60 -2.29 -9.84
CA LEU A 506 9.59 -3.34 -9.94
C LEU A 506 9.32 -3.75 -11.39
N ALA A 507 9.21 -2.76 -12.29
CA ALA A 507 8.94 -2.98 -13.71
C ALA A 507 9.98 -3.92 -14.36
N ARG A 508 11.28 -3.74 -14.07
CA ARG A 508 12.38 -4.57 -14.61
C ARG A 508 12.30 -6.06 -14.27
N ASN A 509 11.48 -6.44 -13.29
CA ASN A 509 11.27 -7.84 -12.93
C ASN A 509 10.13 -8.49 -13.72
N HIS A 510 9.37 -7.69 -14.48
CA HIS A 510 8.38 -8.16 -15.44
C HIS A 510 9.07 -8.46 -16.78
N THR A 511 8.61 -9.50 -17.48
CA THR A 511 9.16 -9.93 -18.78
C THR A 511 9.16 -8.82 -19.84
N GLU A 512 8.19 -7.91 -19.78
CA GLU A 512 8.05 -6.76 -20.69
C GLU A 512 8.63 -5.44 -20.17
N GLU A 513 9.33 -5.46 -19.02
CA GLU A 513 9.79 -4.26 -18.30
C GLU A 513 8.63 -3.30 -18.01
N LEU A 514 7.48 -3.87 -17.62
CA LEU A 514 6.22 -3.19 -17.42
C LEU A 514 5.86 -3.16 -15.94
N TYR A 515 5.56 -1.97 -15.45
CA TYR A 515 5.01 -1.80 -14.12
C TYR A 515 3.52 -2.16 -14.13
N VAL A 516 3.21 -3.29 -13.48
CA VAL A 516 1.85 -3.83 -13.32
C VAL A 516 1.40 -3.78 -11.86
N GLY A 517 2.07 -2.98 -11.04
CA GLY A 517 1.88 -2.94 -9.60
C GLY A 517 2.54 -4.12 -8.87
N ALA A 518 2.04 -4.46 -7.68
CA ALA A 518 2.60 -5.48 -6.82
C ALA A 518 2.26 -6.87 -7.36
N THR A 519 3.29 -7.67 -7.64
CA THR A 519 3.14 -9.00 -8.23
C THR A 519 3.48 -10.10 -7.24
N THR A 520 2.55 -11.03 -7.11
CA THR A 520 2.74 -12.27 -6.36
C THR A 520 3.65 -13.23 -7.12
N ALA A 521 4.24 -14.21 -6.44
CA ALA A 521 5.00 -15.28 -7.11
C ALA A 521 4.12 -16.04 -8.12
N VAL A 522 2.83 -16.22 -7.80
CA VAL A 522 1.84 -16.85 -8.68
C VAL A 522 1.71 -16.09 -9.99
N GLN A 523 1.61 -14.76 -9.93
CA GLN A 523 1.54 -13.92 -11.13
C GLN A 523 2.84 -13.92 -11.93
N ARG A 524 4.00 -13.99 -11.27
CA ARG A 524 5.31 -14.04 -11.94
C ARG A 524 5.64 -15.38 -12.59
N SER A 525 4.96 -16.45 -12.17
CA SER A 525 5.13 -17.79 -12.72
C SER A 525 4.27 -18.08 -13.96
N ARG A 526 3.33 -17.17 -14.28
CA ARG A 526 2.52 -17.18 -15.49
C ARG A 526 3.16 -16.27 -16.52
#